data_AF-A0A2U8HLZ2-F1
#
_entry.id   AF-A0A2U8HLZ2-F1
#
_cell.length_a   1.000
_cell.length_b   1.000
_cell.length_c   1.000
_cell.angle_alpha   90.00
_cell.angle_beta   90.00
_cell.angle_gamma   90.00
#
_symmetry.space_group_name_H-M   'P 1'
#
loop_
_entity.id
_entity.type
_entity.pdbx_description
1 polymer ?
#
loop_
_entity_poly.entity_id
_entity_poly.type
_entity_poly.pdbx_seq_one_letter_code
_entity_poly.pdbx_strand_id
1 'polypeptide(L)'
;MLFGDHALERPAEGDTVYRLYLATLDRAPNLEGYGNWSERLESGEMTLEQVAAGFTGSPEFQNTYGALDNEGFVTLLYNNVLDRDPDATGLANWTARLDDGSWSRPEVVLGFSQSPEFIGNTAADAAAYGIHHHAMTGETVASWGDDVFRLYQATLDRAPDVTGFDNWSGRLADGQSYLGVVDGFVQSREFQNTYGALDNGDFVNLLYNNVLGREADATGLENWTERLDNGMSRAEVVQGFAQSAEFTAGTEADYEAWMRSQGTDDVLEGGTGEDVLVGGTHADLFIFTSGGSATIADFEGWDTLRLEGFDFADAAEAEAAFVQDGDDLLLTAGGSDLVLLGTDLELMTGARLELA
;
A
#
# COMPACT_ATOMS: atom_id res chain seq x y z
N MET A 1 -8.47 15.00 3.73
CA MET A 1 -8.62 13.53 3.62
C MET A 1 -9.94 13.23 2.98
N LEU A 2 -9.87 12.68 1.77
CA LEU A 2 -11.01 12.17 1.00
C LEU A 2 -10.74 10.68 0.76
N PHE A 3 -11.78 9.88 0.95
CA PHE A 3 -11.75 8.43 0.76
C PHE A 3 -12.79 8.05 -0.28
N GLY A 4 -12.43 7.13 -1.16
CA GLY A 4 -13.37 6.31 -1.90
C GLY A 4 -14.07 5.30 -1.00
N ASP A 5 -14.73 4.32 -1.61
CA ASP A 5 -15.40 3.25 -0.88
C ASP A 5 -14.40 2.32 -0.14
N HIS A 6 -14.90 1.52 0.81
CA HIS A 6 -14.07 0.57 1.58
C HIS A 6 -12.80 1.14 2.27
N ALA A 7 -12.91 2.34 2.89
CA ALA A 7 -11.83 2.92 3.71
C ALA A 7 -11.19 1.89 4.66
N LEU A 8 -9.89 1.63 4.45
CA LEU A 8 -9.10 0.63 5.17
C LEU A 8 -9.17 0.86 6.69
N GLU A 9 -9.27 -0.23 7.45
CA GLU A 9 -9.16 -0.16 8.90
C GLU A 9 -7.77 0.36 9.28
N ARG A 10 -7.74 1.43 10.09
CA ARG A 10 -6.53 2.16 10.46
C ARG A 10 -5.99 1.66 11.81
N PRO A 11 -4.77 1.12 11.90
CA PRO A 11 -4.11 0.93 13.18
C PRO A 11 -3.67 2.30 13.71
N ALA A 12 -4.19 2.72 14.86
CA ALA A 12 -3.83 3.99 15.49
C ALA A 12 -2.34 4.02 15.92
N GLU A 13 -1.75 2.84 16.06
CA GLU A 13 -0.37 2.58 16.42
C GLU A 13 0.60 2.97 15.28
N GLY A 14 0.22 2.71 14.03
CA GLY A 14 1.04 3.04 12.86
C GLY A 14 1.26 4.55 12.69
N ASP A 15 0.22 5.37 12.87
CA ASP A 15 0.32 6.83 12.87
C ASP A 15 1.37 7.33 13.89
N THR A 16 1.49 6.62 15.02
CA THR A 16 2.43 6.95 16.08
C THR A 16 3.87 6.60 15.69
N VAL A 17 4.08 5.47 15.02
CA VAL A 17 5.39 5.08 14.46
C VAL A 17 5.85 6.08 13.41
N TYR A 18 4.96 6.49 12.50
CA TYR A 18 5.27 7.51 11.50
C TYR A 18 5.80 8.80 12.14
N ARG A 19 5.10 9.30 13.18
CA ARG A 19 5.55 10.49 13.93
C ARG A 19 6.87 10.30 14.68
N LEU A 20 7.21 9.08 15.11
CA LEU A 20 8.52 8.81 15.71
C LEU A 20 9.65 8.91 14.69
N TYR A 21 9.45 8.43 13.46
CA TYR A 21 10.40 8.61 12.37
C TYR A 21 10.65 10.09 12.10
N LEU A 22 9.60 10.89 11.91
CA LEU A 22 9.73 12.33 11.70
C LEU A 22 10.44 13.01 12.88
N ALA A 23 9.94 12.80 14.10
CA ALA A 23 10.49 13.48 15.28
C ALA A 23 11.96 13.14 15.55
N THR A 24 12.40 11.92 15.27
CA THR A 24 13.75 11.46 15.62
C THR A 24 14.74 11.42 14.47
N LEU A 25 14.29 11.31 13.22
CA LEU A 25 15.14 11.12 12.04
C LEU A 25 14.87 12.14 10.92
N ASP A 26 13.87 13.00 11.07
CA ASP A 26 13.51 14.05 10.11
C ASP A 26 13.22 13.50 8.70
N ARG A 27 12.58 12.32 8.64
CA ARG A 27 12.21 11.65 7.40
C ARG A 27 11.04 10.70 7.61
N ALA A 28 10.28 10.42 6.56
CA ALA A 28 9.29 9.35 6.56
C ALA A 28 9.95 7.96 6.76
N PRO A 29 9.20 6.98 7.31
CA PRO A 29 9.66 5.60 7.39
C PRO A 29 9.88 4.96 6.02
N ASN A 30 10.60 3.83 6.02
CA ASN A 30 10.45 2.84 4.96
C ASN A 30 9.40 1.78 5.38
N LEU A 31 8.84 1.06 4.40
CA LEU A 31 7.74 0.12 4.64
C LEU A 31 8.09 -0.94 5.68
N GLU A 32 9.26 -1.56 5.57
CA GLU A 32 9.72 -2.61 6.51
C GLU A 32 9.84 -2.09 7.94
N GLY A 33 10.45 -0.92 8.13
CA GLY A 33 10.64 -0.31 9.43
C GLY A 33 9.32 0.11 10.06
N TYR A 34 8.42 0.70 9.28
CA TYR A 34 7.06 1.04 9.74
C TYR A 34 6.30 -0.20 10.20
N GLY A 35 6.24 -1.24 9.36
CA GLY A 35 5.52 -2.48 9.67
C GLY A 35 6.07 -3.17 10.93
N ASN A 36 7.39 -3.32 11.04
CA ASN A 36 8.00 -3.98 12.19
C ASN A 36 7.71 -3.28 13.52
N TRP A 37 7.82 -1.95 13.54
CA TRP A 37 7.54 -1.18 14.76
C TRP A 37 6.06 -1.16 15.09
N SER A 38 5.19 -1.06 14.09
CA SER A 38 3.72 -1.04 14.27
C SER A 38 3.22 -2.37 14.83
N GLU A 39 3.65 -3.50 14.26
CA GLU A 39 3.28 -4.85 14.73
C GLU A 39 3.68 -5.08 16.20
N ARG A 40 4.88 -4.64 16.61
CA ARG A 40 5.33 -4.77 18.00
C ARG A 40 4.51 -3.93 18.98
N LEU A 41 3.98 -2.78 18.53
CA LEU A 41 3.08 -1.96 19.33
C LEU A 41 1.68 -2.58 19.42
N GLU A 42 1.12 -3.00 18.28
CA GLU A 42 -0.22 -3.59 18.17
C GLU A 42 -0.33 -4.91 18.95
N SER A 43 0.69 -5.77 18.85
CA SER A 43 0.77 -7.02 19.63
C SER A 43 1.03 -6.79 21.12
N GLY A 44 1.40 -5.58 21.52
CA GLY A 44 1.83 -5.25 22.88
C GLY A 44 3.17 -5.87 23.27
N GLU A 45 3.97 -6.35 22.32
CA GLU A 45 5.35 -6.82 22.57
C GLU A 45 6.22 -5.68 23.12
N MET A 46 6.00 -4.46 22.60
CA MET A 46 6.69 -3.26 23.04
C MET A 46 5.72 -2.15 23.43
N THR A 47 6.12 -1.32 24.39
CA THR A 47 5.45 -0.06 24.67
C THR A 47 5.95 1.04 23.73
N LEU A 48 5.16 2.10 23.56
CA LEU A 48 5.56 3.27 22.79
C LEU A 48 6.88 3.90 23.28
N GLU A 49 7.10 3.91 24.59
CA GLU A 49 8.36 4.38 25.18
C GLU A 49 9.55 3.48 24.80
N GLN A 50 9.37 2.16 24.76
CA GLN A 50 10.40 1.23 24.32
C GLN A 50 10.71 1.39 22.83
N VAL A 51 9.71 1.66 22.00
CA VAL A 51 9.92 1.97 20.58
C VAL A 51 10.69 3.27 20.42
N ALA A 52 10.32 4.35 21.12
CA ALA A 52 11.08 5.61 21.11
C ALA A 52 12.53 5.45 21.63
N ALA A 53 12.75 4.55 22.59
CA ALA A 53 14.09 4.15 23.02
C ALA A 53 14.86 3.41 21.91
N GLY A 54 14.18 2.58 21.13
CA GLY A 54 14.71 1.94 19.93
C GLY A 54 15.21 2.96 18.90
N PHE A 55 14.41 3.98 18.57
CA PHE A 55 14.80 5.06 17.65
C PHE A 55 16.03 5.83 18.13
N THR A 56 15.97 6.38 19.34
CA THR A 56 17.08 7.20 19.90
C THR A 56 18.36 6.39 20.14
N GLY A 57 18.23 5.08 20.41
CA GLY A 57 19.34 4.16 20.56
C GLY A 57 19.81 3.51 19.25
N SER A 58 19.15 3.80 18.12
CA SER A 58 19.44 3.14 16.85
C SER A 58 20.79 3.57 16.27
N PRO A 59 21.50 2.68 15.55
CA PRO A 59 22.69 3.08 14.80
C PRO A 59 22.43 4.22 13.83
N GLU A 60 21.24 4.28 13.23
CA GLU A 60 20.84 5.36 12.33
C GLU A 60 20.84 6.71 13.05
N PHE A 61 20.11 6.86 14.15
CA PHE A 61 20.07 8.09 14.93
C PHE A 61 21.48 8.52 15.38
N GLN A 62 22.28 7.58 15.87
CA GLN A 62 23.64 7.85 16.34
C GLN A 62 24.60 8.23 15.20
N ASN A 63 24.42 7.66 14.00
CA ASN A 63 25.24 8.01 12.83
C ASN A 63 24.83 9.35 12.23
N THR A 64 23.54 9.68 12.23
CA THR A 64 23.02 10.94 11.68
C THR A 64 23.40 12.13 12.54
N TYR A 65 23.24 12.03 13.87
CA TYR A 65 23.38 13.19 14.76
C TYR A 65 24.57 13.11 15.72
N GLY A 66 25.20 11.94 15.86
CA GLY A 66 26.32 11.74 16.77
C GLY A 66 25.92 11.82 18.25
N ALA A 67 26.92 12.03 19.09
CA ALA A 67 26.73 12.18 20.54
C ALA A 67 26.24 13.58 20.89
N LEU A 68 24.92 13.74 21.02
CA LEU A 68 24.29 14.97 21.48
C LEU A 68 24.30 15.06 23.00
N ASP A 69 24.53 16.26 23.54
CA ASP A 69 24.18 16.58 24.93
C ASP A 69 22.68 16.86 25.06
N ASN A 70 22.20 17.20 26.27
CA ASN A 70 20.77 17.38 26.51
C ASN A 70 20.20 18.62 25.81
N GLU A 71 20.96 19.71 25.72
CA GLU A 71 20.55 20.93 25.00
C GLU A 71 20.49 20.68 23.49
N GLY A 72 21.51 20.02 22.92
CA GLY A 72 21.54 19.65 21.51
C GLY A 72 20.43 18.65 21.14
N PHE A 73 20.14 17.67 22.00
CA PHE A 73 19.04 16.73 21.79
C PHE A 73 17.67 17.42 21.77
N VAL A 74 17.41 18.34 22.70
CA VAL A 74 16.14 19.10 22.71
C VAL A 74 16.05 20.02 21.49
N THR A 75 17.13 20.71 21.14
CA THR A 75 17.17 21.59 19.95
C THR A 75 16.86 20.82 18.67
N LEU A 76 17.42 19.61 18.52
CA LEU A 76 17.11 18.73 17.40
C LEU A 76 15.61 18.42 17.31
N LEU A 77 14.96 18.05 18.42
CA LEU A 77 13.54 17.72 18.40
C LEU A 77 12.68 18.94 18.05
N TYR A 78 13.08 20.15 18.47
CA TYR A 78 12.41 21.38 18.05
C TYR A 78 12.48 21.59 16.53
N ASN A 79 13.65 21.35 15.93
CA ASN A 79 13.82 21.48 14.48
C ASN A 79 12.99 20.44 13.74
N ASN A 80 13.12 19.15 14.09
CA ASN A 80 12.40 18.08 13.39
C ASN A 80 10.87 18.14 13.55
N VAL A 81 10.37 18.62 14.70
CA VAL A 81 8.93 18.54 15.02
C VAL A 81 8.20 19.86 14.77
N LEU A 82 8.89 21.00 14.94
CA LEU A 82 8.27 22.32 14.87
C LEU A 82 8.88 23.22 13.79
N ASP A 83 9.87 22.70 13.05
CA ASP A 83 10.63 23.42 12.01
C ASP A 83 11.13 24.80 12.47
N ARG A 84 11.61 24.85 13.71
CA ARG A 84 12.12 26.10 14.31
C ARG A 84 13.06 25.85 15.46
N ASP A 85 13.94 26.83 15.69
CA ASP A 85 14.75 26.89 16.90
C ASP A 85 13.87 26.97 18.17
N PRO A 86 14.31 26.36 19.29
CA PRO A 86 13.64 26.50 20.57
C PRO A 86 13.71 27.93 21.09
N ASP A 87 12.65 28.38 21.74
CA ASP A 87 12.73 29.58 22.57
C ASP A 87 13.50 29.28 23.87
N ALA A 88 14.10 30.30 24.47
CA ALA A 88 14.94 30.14 25.67
C ALA A 88 14.19 29.51 26.87
N THR A 89 12.87 29.71 26.98
CA THR A 89 12.08 29.15 28.09
C THR A 89 11.77 27.68 27.82
N GLY A 90 11.35 27.35 26.60
CA GLY A 90 11.11 25.98 26.15
C GLY A 90 12.35 25.11 26.29
N LEU A 91 13.50 25.60 25.80
CA LEU A 91 14.78 24.89 25.90
C LEU A 91 15.15 24.59 27.35
N ALA A 92 15.18 25.61 28.20
CA ALA A 92 15.55 25.47 29.60
C ALA A 92 14.65 24.48 30.37
N ASN A 93 13.34 24.47 30.07
CA ASN A 93 12.40 23.57 30.72
C ASN A 93 12.64 22.10 30.36
N TRP A 94 12.85 21.78 29.08
CA TRP A 94 13.08 20.40 28.65
C TRP A 94 14.46 19.89 29.08
N THR A 95 15.49 20.72 28.92
CA THR A 95 16.86 20.37 29.32
C THR A 95 16.96 20.13 30.82
N ALA A 96 16.31 20.94 31.66
CA ALA A 96 16.29 20.72 33.11
C ALA A 96 15.71 19.36 33.52
N ARG A 97 14.67 18.86 32.82
CA ARG A 97 14.07 17.54 33.09
C ARG A 97 15.00 16.38 32.72
N LEU A 98 15.79 16.56 31.67
CA LEU A 98 16.81 15.57 31.29
C LEU A 98 18.00 15.62 32.26
N ASP A 99 18.41 16.81 32.70
CA ASP A 99 19.54 17.02 33.60
C ASP A 99 19.28 16.51 35.02
N ASP A 100 18.06 16.69 35.53
CA ASP A 100 17.66 16.18 36.84
C ASP A 100 17.18 14.72 36.83
N GLY A 101 17.07 14.12 35.64
CA GLY A 101 16.68 12.74 35.42
C GLY A 101 15.20 12.46 35.69
N SER A 102 14.35 13.49 35.79
CA SER A 102 12.91 13.34 35.93
C SER A 102 12.25 12.82 34.65
N TRP A 103 12.86 13.04 33.49
CA TRP A 103 12.45 12.51 32.20
C TRP A 103 13.65 11.88 31.49
N SER A 104 13.41 10.76 30.82
CA SER A 104 14.33 10.12 29.90
C SER A 104 14.24 10.72 28.49
N ARG A 105 15.25 10.47 27.64
CA ARG A 105 15.20 10.90 26.23
C ARG A 105 13.98 10.36 25.47
N PRO A 106 13.60 9.06 25.60
CA PRO A 106 12.37 8.55 25.00
C PRO A 106 11.13 9.32 25.46
N GLU A 107 11.00 9.61 26.75
CA GLU A 107 9.85 10.38 27.25
C GLU A 107 9.81 11.80 26.68
N VAL A 108 10.97 12.45 26.51
CA VAL A 108 11.03 13.76 25.83
C VAL A 108 10.61 13.64 24.37
N VAL A 109 11.09 12.63 23.62
CA VAL A 109 10.62 12.36 22.25
C VAL A 109 9.11 12.23 22.20
N LEU A 110 8.51 11.46 23.11
CA LEU A 110 7.06 11.31 23.16
C LEU A 110 6.34 12.62 23.48
N GLY A 111 6.93 13.47 24.32
CA GLY A 111 6.41 14.81 24.60
C GLY A 111 6.30 15.70 23.35
N PHE A 112 7.24 15.58 22.41
CA PHE A 112 7.21 16.30 21.13
C PHE A 112 6.33 15.58 20.10
N SER A 113 6.58 14.30 19.85
CA SER A 113 5.92 13.52 18.79
C SER A 113 4.43 13.30 19.02
N GLN A 114 3.97 13.36 20.28
CA GLN A 114 2.56 13.25 20.63
C GLN A 114 1.95 14.59 21.06
N SER A 115 2.62 15.70 20.77
CA SER A 115 2.05 17.03 21.00
C SER A 115 0.81 17.24 20.11
N PRO A 116 -0.23 17.96 20.58
CA PRO A 116 -1.42 18.20 19.76
C PRO A 116 -1.15 18.89 18.43
N GLU A 117 -0.16 19.78 18.40
CA GLU A 117 0.28 20.48 17.19
C GLU A 117 0.90 19.50 16.19
N PHE A 118 1.85 18.67 16.63
CA PHE A 118 2.50 17.74 15.72
C PHE A 118 1.56 16.63 15.23
N ILE A 119 0.68 16.13 16.09
CA ILE A 119 -0.39 15.21 15.68
C ILE A 119 -1.27 15.87 14.62
N GLY A 120 -1.68 17.13 14.84
CA GLY A 120 -2.50 17.86 13.88
C GLY A 120 -1.80 18.04 12.52
N ASN A 121 -0.53 18.41 12.53
CA ASN A 121 0.24 18.69 11.32
C ASN A 121 0.61 17.43 10.53
N THR A 122 0.72 16.28 11.19
CA THR A 122 1.16 15.01 10.54
C THR A 122 0.03 14.01 10.36
N ALA A 123 -1.18 14.29 10.85
CA ALA A 123 -2.31 13.36 10.78
C ALA A 123 -2.64 12.95 9.34
N ALA A 124 -2.48 13.87 8.39
CA ALA A 124 -2.68 13.63 6.97
C ALA A 124 -1.68 12.58 6.45
N ASP A 125 -0.40 12.90 6.50
CA ASP A 125 0.67 12.08 5.95
C ASP A 125 0.80 10.73 6.66
N ALA A 126 0.62 10.69 7.98
CA ALA A 126 0.66 9.46 8.75
C ALA A 126 -0.44 8.48 8.31
N ALA A 127 -1.65 8.99 8.03
CA ALA A 127 -2.74 8.16 7.55
C ALA A 127 -2.49 7.68 6.11
N ALA A 128 -2.03 8.57 5.23
CA ALA A 128 -1.69 8.24 3.85
C ALA A 128 -0.66 7.10 3.81
N TYR A 129 0.38 7.22 4.64
CA TYR A 129 1.41 6.21 4.74
C TYR A 129 0.89 4.88 5.28
N GLY A 130 0.05 4.90 6.33
CA GLY A 130 -0.54 3.67 6.87
C GLY A 130 -1.39 2.93 5.84
N ILE A 131 -2.19 3.66 5.07
CA ILE A 131 -3.02 3.11 3.98
C ILE A 131 -2.15 2.50 2.89
N HIS A 132 -1.15 3.25 2.43
CA HIS A 132 -0.18 2.77 1.45
C HIS A 132 0.53 1.50 1.93
N HIS A 133 0.96 1.48 3.20
CA HIS A 133 1.58 0.30 3.80
C HIS A 133 0.64 -0.92 3.76
N HIS A 134 -0.62 -0.78 4.16
CA HIS A 134 -1.58 -1.89 4.09
C HIS A 134 -1.82 -2.38 2.66
N ALA A 135 -1.91 -1.47 1.69
CA ALA A 135 -2.03 -1.81 0.27
C ALA A 135 -0.84 -2.66 -0.21
N MET A 136 0.37 -2.27 0.17
CA MET A 136 1.61 -2.96 -0.25
C MET A 136 1.86 -4.28 0.47
N THR A 137 1.35 -4.49 1.70
CA THR A 137 1.56 -5.73 2.46
C THR A 137 0.56 -6.84 2.18
N GLY A 138 -0.40 -6.63 1.26
CA GLY A 138 -1.36 -7.67 0.88
C GLY A 138 -2.56 -7.79 1.83
N GLU A 139 -2.91 -6.73 2.55
CA GLU A 139 -4.00 -6.75 3.55
C GLU A 139 -5.29 -6.10 3.03
N THR A 140 -5.35 -5.71 1.75
CA THR A 140 -6.48 -5.00 1.17
C THR A 140 -7.16 -5.79 0.07
N VAL A 141 -8.42 -5.48 -0.22
CA VAL A 141 -9.18 -6.09 -1.33
C VAL A 141 -8.48 -5.85 -2.68
N ALA A 142 -7.92 -4.65 -2.90
CA ALA A 142 -7.16 -4.31 -4.10
C ALA A 142 -5.94 -5.23 -4.29
N SER A 143 -5.22 -5.53 -3.20
CA SER A 143 -4.03 -6.39 -3.23
C SER A 143 -4.31 -7.86 -3.56
N TRP A 144 -5.55 -8.32 -3.37
CA TRP A 144 -6.00 -9.68 -3.72
C TRP A 144 -6.76 -9.76 -5.04
N GLY A 145 -6.98 -8.62 -5.70
CA GLY A 145 -7.81 -8.54 -6.89
C GLY A 145 -7.23 -9.32 -8.07
N ASP A 146 -5.92 -9.20 -8.31
CA ASP A 146 -5.24 -9.89 -9.41
C ASP A 146 -5.26 -11.42 -9.21
N ASP A 147 -5.12 -11.89 -7.97
CA ASP A 147 -5.24 -13.27 -7.54
C ASP A 147 -6.63 -13.83 -7.83
N VAL A 148 -7.68 -13.11 -7.43
CA VAL A 148 -9.06 -13.53 -7.67
C VAL A 148 -9.37 -13.53 -9.16
N PHE A 149 -8.92 -12.50 -9.90
CA PHE A 149 -9.03 -12.46 -11.36
C PHE A 149 -8.40 -13.70 -12.00
N ARG A 150 -7.17 -14.06 -11.60
CA ARG A 150 -6.49 -15.28 -12.06
C ARG A 150 -7.21 -16.56 -11.67
N LEU A 151 -7.85 -16.62 -10.50
CA LEU A 151 -8.65 -17.79 -10.11
C LEU A 151 -9.87 -17.98 -11.01
N TYR A 152 -10.57 -16.90 -11.38
CA TYR A 152 -11.65 -16.98 -12.37
C TYR A 152 -11.14 -17.48 -13.73
N GLN A 153 -10.04 -16.94 -14.23
CA GLN A 153 -9.43 -17.37 -15.50
C GLN A 153 -9.00 -18.85 -15.43
N ALA A 154 -8.22 -19.22 -14.42
CA ALA A 154 -7.66 -20.56 -14.29
C ALA A 154 -8.75 -21.63 -14.08
N THR A 155 -9.78 -21.34 -13.28
CA THR A 155 -10.78 -22.35 -12.90
C THR A 155 -12.04 -22.33 -13.75
N LEU A 156 -12.40 -21.21 -14.37
CA LEU A 156 -13.67 -21.04 -15.09
C LEU A 156 -13.52 -20.53 -16.53
N ASP A 157 -12.30 -20.23 -17.00
CA ASP A 157 -12.00 -19.73 -18.35
C ASP A 157 -12.81 -18.46 -18.72
N ARG A 158 -12.95 -17.55 -17.75
CA ARG A 158 -13.67 -16.29 -17.92
C ARG A 158 -13.16 -15.21 -16.97
N ALA A 159 -13.44 -13.97 -17.31
CA ALA A 159 -13.31 -12.85 -16.38
C ALA A 159 -14.39 -12.94 -15.27
N PRO A 160 -14.11 -12.40 -14.06
CA PRO A 160 -15.11 -12.27 -13.01
C PRO A 160 -16.27 -11.36 -13.42
N ASP A 161 -17.39 -11.54 -12.74
CA ASP A 161 -18.35 -10.46 -12.51
C ASP A 161 -17.96 -9.69 -11.23
N VAL A 162 -18.29 -8.40 -11.17
CA VAL A 162 -17.89 -7.51 -10.05
C VAL A 162 -18.33 -8.05 -8.70
N THR A 163 -19.60 -8.46 -8.55
CA THR A 163 -20.10 -9.01 -7.27
C THR A 163 -19.34 -10.26 -6.82
N GLY A 164 -19.02 -11.15 -7.76
CA GLY A 164 -18.22 -12.33 -7.49
C GLY A 164 -16.77 -12.00 -7.15
N PHE A 165 -16.18 -10.99 -7.80
CA PHE A 165 -14.83 -10.49 -7.53
C PHE A 165 -14.74 -9.94 -6.11
N ASP A 166 -15.58 -8.96 -5.76
CA ASP A 166 -15.60 -8.30 -4.45
C ASP A 166 -15.76 -9.32 -3.33
N ASN A 167 -16.64 -10.31 -3.53
CA ASN A 167 -16.90 -11.31 -2.51
C ASN A 167 -15.69 -12.22 -2.22
N TRP A 168 -14.93 -12.59 -3.25
CA TRP A 168 -13.75 -13.45 -3.05
C TRP A 168 -12.55 -12.65 -2.56
N SER A 169 -12.31 -11.46 -3.12
CA SER A 169 -11.23 -10.57 -2.71
C SER A 169 -11.42 -10.11 -1.27
N GLY A 170 -12.66 -9.78 -0.88
CA GLY A 170 -13.02 -9.46 0.51
C GLY A 170 -12.77 -10.60 1.48
N ARG A 171 -13.01 -11.86 1.11
CA ARG A 171 -12.71 -13.01 1.98
C ARG A 171 -11.21 -13.18 2.22
N LEU A 172 -10.38 -12.94 1.20
CA LEU A 172 -8.92 -12.98 1.34
C LEU A 172 -8.46 -11.86 2.28
N ALA A 173 -8.98 -10.65 2.08
CA ALA A 173 -8.72 -9.51 2.98
C ALA A 173 -9.18 -9.80 4.43
N ASP A 174 -10.30 -10.49 4.63
CA ASP A 174 -10.80 -10.93 5.95
C ASP A 174 -9.99 -12.10 6.56
N GLY A 175 -8.90 -12.53 5.91
CA GLY A 175 -7.98 -13.56 6.41
C GLY A 175 -8.37 -15.00 6.07
N GLN A 176 -9.32 -15.22 5.15
CA GLN A 176 -9.52 -16.56 4.59
C GLN A 176 -8.25 -16.97 3.82
N SER A 177 -7.79 -18.21 4.03
CA SER A 177 -6.60 -18.67 3.31
C SER A 177 -6.83 -18.75 1.80
N TYR A 178 -5.79 -18.42 1.02
CA TYR A 178 -5.79 -18.54 -0.44
C TYR A 178 -6.29 -19.91 -0.92
N LEU A 179 -5.74 -21.00 -0.34
CA LEU A 179 -6.18 -22.36 -0.66
C LEU A 179 -7.65 -22.61 -0.33
N GLY A 180 -8.18 -21.99 0.74
CA GLY A 180 -9.60 -22.09 1.07
C GLY A 180 -10.49 -21.37 0.05
N VAL A 181 -10.04 -20.23 -0.50
CA VAL A 181 -10.74 -19.54 -1.60
C VAL A 181 -10.70 -20.37 -2.87
N VAL A 182 -9.54 -20.93 -3.23
CA VAL A 182 -9.39 -21.83 -4.39
C VAL A 182 -10.32 -23.04 -4.28
N ASP A 183 -10.41 -23.66 -3.10
CA ASP A 183 -11.33 -24.77 -2.85
C ASP A 183 -12.78 -24.33 -3.06
N GLY A 184 -13.12 -23.10 -2.67
CA GLY A 184 -14.40 -22.46 -2.94
C GLY A 184 -14.74 -22.37 -4.43
N PHE A 185 -13.78 -22.02 -5.29
CA PHE A 185 -13.95 -22.02 -6.74
C PHE A 185 -14.18 -23.43 -7.30
N VAL A 186 -13.30 -24.39 -6.97
CA VAL A 186 -13.36 -25.77 -7.48
C VAL A 186 -14.61 -26.52 -7.03
N GLN A 187 -15.08 -26.25 -5.80
CA GLN A 187 -16.31 -26.83 -5.25
C GLN A 187 -17.58 -26.04 -5.61
N SER A 188 -17.43 -24.89 -6.27
CA SER A 188 -18.56 -24.03 -6.62
C SER A 188 -19.56 -24.76 -7.51
N ARG A 189 -20.84 -24.43 -7.34
CA ARG A 189 -21.89 -24.95 -8.22
C ARG A 189 -21.64 -24.57 -9.68
N GLU A 190 -21.00 -23.42 -9.93
CA GLU A 190 -20.62 -23.00 -11.27
C GLU A 190 -19.61 -23.97 -11.88
N PHE A 191 -18.46 -24.18 -11.24
CA PHE A 191 -17.44 -25.12 -11.71
C PHE A 191 -18.02 -26.51 -11.98
N GLN A 192 -18.81 -27.03 -11.04
CA GLN A 192 -19.44 -28.35 -11.18
C GLN A 192 -20.48 -28.41 -12.31
N ASN A 193 -21.21 -27.32 -12.61
CA ASN A 193 -22.13 -27.28 -13.74
C ASN A 193 -21.40 -27.12 -15.09
N THR A 194 -20.29 -26.39 -15.10
CA THR A 194 -19.50 -26.12 -16.31
C THR A 194 -18.75 -27.36 -16.76
N TYR A 195 -18.07 -28.06 -15.84
CA TYR A 195 -17.17 -29.16 -16.19
C TYR A 195 -17.64 -30.54 -15.73
N GLY A 196 -18.59 -30.60 -14.80
CA GLY A 196 -19.06 -31.87 -14.24
C GLY A 196 -18.02 -32.57 -13.37
N ALA A 197 -18.17 -33.88 -13.23
CA ALA A 197 -17.23 -34.71 -12.47
C ALA A 197 -16.00 -35.02 -13.34
N LEU A 198 -14.89 -34.37 -13.03
CA LEU A 198 -13.58 -34.60 -13.65
C LEU A 198 -12.78 -35.62 -12.85
N ASP A 199 -12.05 -36.50 -13.52
CA ASP A 199 -10.96 -37.24 -12.89
C ASP A 199 -9.70 -36.36 -12.74
N ASN A 200 -8.61 -36.92 -12.19
CA ASN A 200 -7.39 -36.14 -11.95
C ASN A 200 -6.69 -35.71 -13.25
N GLY A 201 -6.69 -36.55 -14.29
CA GLY A 201 -6.07 -36.23 -15.57
C GLY A 201 -6.87 -35.16 -16.33
N ASP A 202 -8.20 -35.29 -16.34
CA ASP A 202 -9.10 -34.32 -16.94
C ASP A 202 -9.02 -32.96 -16.23
N PHE A 203 -8.91 -32.97 -14.90
CA PHE A 203 -8.73 -31.74 -14.11
C PHE A 203 -7.42 -31.03 -14.44
N VAL A 204 -6.30 -31.76 -14.55
CA VAL A 204 -5.01 -31.16 -14.92
C VAL A 204 -5.04 -30.63 -16.35
N ASN A 205 -5.59 -31.37 -17.31
CA ASN A 205 -5.72 -30.91 -18.69
C ASN A 205 -6.58 -29.66 -18.81
N LEU A 206 -7.65 -29.54 -18.01
CA LEU A 206 -8.46 -28.32 -17.94
C LEU A 206 -7.60 -27.12 -17.54
N LEU A 207 -6.80 -27.23 -16.48
CA LEU A 207 -5.95 -26.13 -16.03
C LEU A 207 -4.88 -25.76 -17.07
N TYR A 208 -4.28 -26.74 -17.74
CA TYR A 208 -3.37 -26.47 -18.86
C TYR A 208 -4.03 -25.67 -19.98
N ASN A 209 -5.28 -25.99 -20.33
CA ASN A 209 -6.01 -25.25 -21.35
C ASN A 209 -6.36 -23.83 -20.89
N ASN A 210 -6.95 -23.67 -19.70
CA ASN A 210 -7.37 -22.37 -19.21
C ASN A 210 -6.19 -21.42 -18.92
N VAL A 211 -5.07 -21.96 -18.41
CA VAL A 211 -3.93 -21.14 -17.94
C VAL A 211 -2.89 -20.94 -19.02
N LEU A 212 -2.61 -21.98 -19.81
CA LEU A 212 -1.52 -21.95 -20.80
C LEU A 212 -2.02 -22.01 -22.25
N GLY A 213 -3.33 -22.09 -22.47
CA GLY A 213 -3.93 -22.14 -23.80
C GLY A 213 -3.53 -23.37 -24.62
N ARG A 214 -3.10 -24.45 -23.97
CA ARG A 214 -2.58 -25.65 -24.62
C ARG A 214 -2.88 -26.91 -23.83
N GLU A 215 -2.84 -28.07 -24.50
CA GLU A 215 -2.88 -29.35 -23.81
C GLU A 215 -1.60 -29.59 -22.99
N ALA A 216 -1.75 -30.39 -21.93
CA ALA A 216 -0.62 -30.85 -21.13
C ALA A 216 0.32 -31.71 -21.97
N ASP A 217 1.63 -31.49 -21.83
CA ASP A 217 2.59 -32.48 -22.31
C ASP A 217 2.56 -33.72 -21.39
N ALA A 218 2.97 -34.87 -21.93
CA ALA A 218 2.88 -36.15 -21.22
C ALA A 218 3.59 -36.13 -19.85
N THR A 219 4.74 -35.47 -19.76
CA THR A 219 5.52 -35.36 -18.52
C THR A 219 4.81 -34.47 -17.50
N GLY A 220 4.32 -33.31 -17.94
CA GLY A 220 3.55 -32.39 -17.10
C GLY A 220 2.29 -33.04 -16.53
N LEU A 221 1.52 -33.71 -17.39
CA LEU A 221 0.30 -34.42 -17.00
C LEU A 221 0.58 -35.53 -15.97
N GLU A 222 1.60 -36.37 -16.22
CA GLU A 222 2.00 -37.46 -15.33
C GLU A 222 2.41 -36.91 -13.95
N ASN A 223 3.27 -35.88 -13.91
CA ASN A 223 3.75 -35.29 -12.66
C ASN A 223 2.61 -34.73 -11.78
N TRP A 224 1.68 -33.96 -12.37
CA TRP A 224 0.57 -33.39 -11.60
C TRP A 224 -0.43 -34.45 -11.16
N THR A 225 -0.74 -35.40 -12.03
CA THR A 225 -1.67 -36.49 -11.72
C THR A 225 -1.12 -37.37 -10.60
N GLU A 226 0.17 -37.72 -10.64
CA GLU A 226 0.82 -38.51 -9.57
C GLU A 226 0.78 -37.76 -8.22
N ARG A 227 0.95 -36.44 -8.21
CA ARG A 227 0.83 -35.64 -6.97
C ARG A 227 -0.58 -35.67 -6.41
N LEU A 228 -1.59 -35.51 -7.26
CA LEU A 228 -3.01 -35.61 -6.88
C LEU A 228 -3.33 -37.01 -6.33
N ASP A 229 -2.85 -38.07 -6.99
CA ASP A 229 -3.05 -39.44 -6.57
C ASP A 229 -2.36 -39.76 -5.22
N ASN A 230 -1.28 -39.04 -4.90
CA ASN A 230 -0.55 -39.14 -3.64
C ASN A 230 -1.04 -38.16 -2.56
N GLY A 231 -2.17 -37.46 -2.78
CA GLY A 231 -2.86 -36.69 -1.75
C GLY A 231 -2.62 -35.17 -1.78
N MET A 232 -1.95 -34.63 -2.80
CA MET A 232 -2.03 -33.20 -3.08
C MET A 232 -3.48 -32.82 -3.39
N SER A 233 -3.94 -31.70 -2.86
CA SER A 233 -5.29 -31.20 -3.11
C SER A 233 -5.42 -30.56 -4.50
N ARG A 234 -6.64 -30.52 -5.03
CA ARG A 234 -6.93 -29.77 -6.27
C ARG A 234 -6.64 -28.27 -6.11
N ALA A 235 -6.86 -27.72 -4.92
CA ALA A 235 -6.53 -26.33 -4.62
C ALA A 235 -5.03 -26.04 -4.76
N GLU A 236 -4.17 -26.91 -4.25
CA GLU A 236 -2.71 -26.78 -4.41
C GLU A 236 -2.27 -26.87 -5.88
N VAL A 237 -2.93 -27.72 -6.68
CA VAL A 237 -2.66 -27.77 -8.13
C VAL A 237 -3.08 -26.46 -8.80
N VAL A 238 -4.30 -25.96 -8.55
CA VAL A 238 -4.76 -24.68 -9.10
C VAL A 238 -3.83 -23.54 -8.68
N GLN A 239 -3.39 -23.50 -7.42
CA GLN A 239 -2.40 -22.52 -6.97
C GLN A 239 -1.12 -22.60 -7.82
N GLY A 240 -0.60 -23.80 -8.05
CA GLY A 240 0.62 -23.99 -8.85
C GLY A 240 0.50 -23.47 -10.30
N PHE A 241 -0.69 -23.52 -10.90
CA PHE A 241 -0.93 -22.95 -12.22
C PHE A 241 -1.22 -21.44 -12.17
N ALA A 242 -2.16 -21.02 -11.32
CA ALA A 242 -2.62 -19.64 -11.20
C ALA A 242 -1.52 -18.69 -10.72
N GLN A 243 -0.59 -19.18 -9.89
CA GLN A 243 0.54 -18.41 -9.37
C GLN A 243 1.84 -18.67 -10.14
N SER A 244 1.75 -19.29 -11.32
CA SER A 244 2.93 -19.47 -12.17
C SER A 244 3.37 -18.13 -12.76
N ALA A 245 4.68 -17.89 -12.82
CA ALA A 245 5.24 -16.63 -13.31
C ALA A 245 4.79 -16.26 -14.73
N GLU A 246 4.50 -17.25 -15.57
CA GLU A 246 3.97 -17.04 -16.93
C GLU A 246 2.52 -16.52 -16.88
N PHE A 247 1.68 -17.09 -16.01
CA PHE A 247 0.28 -16.71 -15.94
C PHE A 247 0.07 -15.39 -15.21
N THR A 248 0.84 -15.11 -14.16
CA THR A 248 0.81 -13.81 -13.48
C THR A 248 1.17 -12.68 -14.45
N ALA A 249 2.28 -12.81 -15.18
CA ALA A 249 2.67 -11.84 -16.20
C ALA A 249 1.68 -11.78 -17.39
N GLY A 250 1.10 -12.92 -17.77
CA GLY A 250 0.17 -13.01 -18.89
C GLY A 250 -1.21 -12.40 -18.62
N THR A 251 -1.60 -12.23 -17.35
CA THR A 251 -2.95 -11.76 -16.96
C THR A 251 -2.98 -10.32 -16.44
N GLU A 252 -1.83 -9.71 -16.17
CA GLU A 252 -1.71 -8.35 -15.63
C GLU A 252 -2.45 -7.31 -16.47
N ALA A 253 -2.17 -7.24 -17.77
CA ALA A 253 -2.82 -6.29 -18.66
C ALA A 253 -4.33 -6.54 -18.84
N ASP A 254 -4.75 -7.81 -18.80
CA ASP A 254 -6.17 -8.18 -18.88
C ASP A 254 -6.93 -7.81 -17.61
N TYR A 255 -6.29 -7.95 -16.45
CA TYR A 255 -6.85 -7.53 -15.16
C TYR A 255 -7.02 -6.01 -15.12
N GLU A 256 -5.98 -5.24 -15.46
CA GLU A 256 -6.09 -3.78 -15.55
C GLU A 256 -7.18 -3.33 -16.54
N ALA A 257 -7.26 -3.96 -17.70
CA ALA A 257 -8.28 -3.64 -18.70
C ALA A 257 -9.69 -3.97 -18.19
N TRP A 258 -9.84 -5.08 -17.47
CA TRP A 258 -11.10 -5.46 -16.84
C TRP A 258 -11.50 -4.47 -15.76
N MET A 259 -10.59 -4.07 -14.87
CA MET A 259 -10.84 -3.06 -13.81
C MET A 259 -11.37 -1.76 -14.41
N ARG A 260 -10.66 -1.19 -15.40
CA ARG A 260 -11.11 0.01 -16.11
C ARG A 260 -12.46 -0.16 -16.81
N SER A 261 -12.75 -1.35 -17.32
CA SER A 261 -14.01 -1.60 -18.02
C SER A 261 -15.23 -1.58 -17.09
N GLN A 262 -15.02 -1.64 -15.77
CA GLN A 262 -16.10 -1.46 -14.79
C GLN A 262 -16.53 0.02 -14.68
N GLY A 263 -15.73 0.94 -15.21
CA GLY A 263 -15.95 2.38 -15.15
C GLY A 263 -15.23 3.01 -13.96
N THR A 264 -15.28 4.34 -13.89
CA THR A 264 -14.80 5.09 -12.74
C THR A 264 -15.71 4.84 -11.56
N ASP A 265 -15.16 4.34 -10.45
CA ASP A 265 -15.87 4.11 -9.20
C ASP A 265 -15.98 5.43 -8.42
N ASP A 266 -14.84 5.98 -7.99
CA ASP A 266 -14.80 7.26 -7.29
C ASP A 266 -14.16 8.41 -8.09
N VAL A 267 -14.61 9.63 -7.80
CA VAL A 267 -14.00 10.88 -8.29
C VAL A 267 -13.55 11.70 -7.09
N LEU A 268 -12.24 11.82 -6.91
CA LEU A 268 -11.60 12.39 -5.72
C LEU A 268 -10.88 13.70 -6.08
N GLU A 269 -11.43 14.82 -5.64
CA GLU A 269 -10.87 16.16 -5.91
C GLU A 269 -10.29 16.77 -4.63
N GLY A 270 -8.97 16.94 -4.58
CA GLY A 270 -8.30 17.58 -3.43
C GLY A 270 -8.61 19.08 -3.33
N GLY A 271 -8.83 19.77 -4.45
CA GLY A 271 -8.97 21.21 -4.47
C GLY A 271 -7.63 21.92 -4.20
N THR A 272 -7.65 23.03 -3.46
CA THR A 272 -6.46 23.90 -3.25
C THR A 272 -5.88 23.82 -1.83
N GLY A 273 -6.20 22.77 -1.08
CA GLY A 273 -5.74 22.54 0.29
C GLY A 273 -4.46 21.72 0.35
N GLU A 274 -4.13 21.21 1.54
CA GLU A 274 -3.22 20.08 1.74
C GLU A 274 -4.09 18.84 1.92
N ASP A 275 -4.11 17.96 0.92
CA ASP A 275 -5.07 16.88 0.82
C ASP A 275 -4.41 15.50 0.74
N VAL A 276 -5.11 14.51 1.29
CA VAL A 276 -4.75 13.10 1.15
C VAL A 276 -5.93 12.42 0.50
N LEU A 277 -5.67 11.78 -0.63
CA LEU A 277 -6.65 11.10 -1.47
C LEU A 277 -6.36 9.61 -1.48
N VAL A 278 -7.41 8.81 -1.35
CA VAL A 278 -7.35 7.36 -1.24
C VAL A 278 -8.48 6.78 -2.08
N GLY A 279 -8.13 6.07 -3.16
CA GLY A 279 -9.06 5.48 -4.12
C GLY A 279 -9.79 4.27 -3.56
N GLY A 280 -9.04 3.32 -3.01
CA GLY A 280 -9.57 2.10 -2.43
C GLY A 280 -9.56 0.94 -3.41
N THR A 281 -10.73 0.56 -3.93
CA THR A 281 -10.84 -0.56 -4.89
C THR A 281 -11.50 -0.07 -6.16
N HIS A 282 -11.26 -0.77 -7.27
CA HIS A 282 -11.75 -0.38 -8.60
C HIS A 282 -11.03 0.85 -9.15
N ALA A 283 -11.48 1.34 -10.30
CA ALA A 283 -10.79 2.38 -11.03
C ALA A 283 -11.25 3.77 -10.60
N ASP A 284 -10.32 4.60 -10.14
CA ASP A 284 -10.64 5.91 -9.60
C ASP A 284 -10.13 7.05 -10.49
N LEU A 285 -10.78 8.21 -10.33
CA LEU A 285 -10.36 9.47 -10.94
C LEU A 285 -9.90 10.44 -9.85
N PHE A 286 -8.60 10.65 -9.75
CA PHE A 286 -8.01 11.68 -8.92
C PHE A 286 -7.93 13.00 -9.68
N ILE A 287 -8.49 14.06 -9.14
CA ILE A 287 -8.42 15.42 -9.68
C ILE A 287 -7.51 16.26 -8.80
N PHE A 288 -6.39 16.68 -9.37
CA PHE A 288 -5.44 17.58 -8.72
C PHE A 288 -5.47 18.95 -9.39
N THR A 289 -5.86 19.97 -8.63
CA THR A 289 -6.00 21.34 -9.12
C THR A 289 -4.80 22.19 -8.72
N SER A 290 -4.32 23.03 -9.63
CA SER A 290 -3.23 23.94 -9.32
C SER A 290 -3.56 24.91 -8.18
N GLY A 291 -2.56 25.21 -7.35
CA GLY A 291 -2.66 26.05 -6.16
C GLY A 291 -2.91 25.28 -4.86
N GLY A 292 -2.97 23.95 -4.88
CA GLY A 292 -3.00 23.08 -3.71
C GLY A 292 -1.78 22.14 -3.62
N SER A 293 -1.74 21.35 -2.56
CA SER A 293 -0.81 20.23 -2.40
C SER A 293 -1.58 18.96 -2.06
N ALA A 294 -1.19 17.81 -2.60
CA ALA A 294 -1.89 16.56 -2.35
C ALA A 294 -0.96 15.35 -2.28
N THR A 295 -1.38 14.34 -1.52
CA THR A 295 -0.78 13.00 -1.49
C THR A 295 -1.85 11.99 -1.91
N ILE A 296 -1.58 11.22 -2.95
CA ILE A 296 -2.39 10.06 -3.35
C ILE A 296 -1.70 8.81 -2.79
N ALA A 297 -2.42 8.05 -1.96
CA ALA A 297 -1.81 6.97 -1.18
C ALA A 297 -1.78 5.60 -1.88
N ASP A 298 -2.65 5.39 -2.86
CA ASP A 298 -2.96 4.09 -3.47
C ASP A 298 -3.28 4.29 -4.96
N PHE A 299 -2.37 4.90 -5.72
CA PHE A 299 -2.56 5.07 -7.15
C PHE A 299 -2.21 3.78 -7.89
N GLU A 300 -3.20 3.14 -8.50
CA GLU A 300 -3.03 1.87 -9.18
C GLU A 300 -3.01 1.96 -10.71
N GLY A 301 -2.61 0.85 -11.33
CA GLY A 301 -2.50 0.73 -12.77
C GLY A 301 -3.81 0.94 -13.52
N TRP A 302 -4.97 0.91 -12.86
CA TRP A 302 -6.30 1.17 -13.45
C TRP A 302 -6.85 2.58 -13.19
N ASP A 303 -6.18 3.37 -12.35
CA ASP A 303 -6.63 4.72 -12.00
C ASP A 303 -6.28 5.75 -13.06
N THR A 304 -6.88 6.93 -12.90
CA THR A 304 -6.62 8.11 -13.73
C THR A 304 -6.35 9.32 -12.85
N LEU A 305 -5.27 10.03 -13.16
CA LEU A 305 -4.96 11.35 -12.61
C LEU A 305 -5.31 12.43 -13.62
N ARG A 306 -6.13 13.39 -13.22
CA ARG A 306 -6.40 14.61 -13.98
C ARG A 306 -5.74 15.81 -13.31
N LEU A 307 -4.88 16.50 -14.07
CA LEU A 307 -4.27 17.76 -13.65
C LEU A 307 -5.09 18.93 -14.22
N GLU A 308 -5.63 19.77 -13.33
CA GLU A 308 -6.46 20.92 -13.70
C GLU A 308 -5.76 22.25 -13.41
N GLY A 309 -5.76 23.15 -14.40
CA GLY A 309 -5.22 24.50 -14.23
C GLY A 309 -3.70 24.62 -14.19
N PHE A 310 -2.98 23.61 -14.71
CA PHE A 310 -1.54 23.66 -14.91
C PHE A 310 -1.19 24.15 -16.33
N ASP A 311 -0.04 24.81 -16.49
CA ASP A 311 0.42 25.38 -17.77
C ASP A 311 1.12 24.34 -18.68
N PHE A 312 0.72 23.06 -18.64
CA PHE A 312 1.26 22.01 -19.51
C PHE A 312 0.61 22.06 -20.90
N ALA A 313 1.40 21.96 -21.96
CA ALA A 313 0.90 21.98 -23.34
C ALA A 313 0.20 20.67 -23.74
N ASP A 314 0.68 19.54 -23.23
CA ASP A 314 0.12 18.21 -23.46
C ASP A 314 0.53 17.24 -22.33
N ALA A 315 -0.06 16.04 -22.35
CA ALA A 315 0.20 15.01 -21.33
C ALA A 315 1.67 14.56 -21.31
N ALA A 316 2.41 14.65 -22.42
CA ALA A 316 3.82 14.26 -22.44
C ALA A 316 4.70 15.29 -21.73
N GLU A 317 4.35 16.58 -21.81
CA GLU A 317 5.01 17.63 -21.00
C GLU A 317 4.70 17.45 -19.51
N ALA A 318 3.47 17.11 -19.16
CA ALA A 318 3.07 16.84 -17.77
C ALA A 318 3.76 15.58 -17.21
N GLU A 319 3.79 14.48 -17.97
CA GLU A 319 4.50 13.25 -17.62
C GLU A 319 5.99 13.53 -17.37
N ALA A 320 6.64 14.32 -18.23
CA ALA A 320 8.04 14.70 -18.08
C ALA A 320 8.33 15.62 -16.88
N ALA A 321 7.29 16.20 -16.26
CA ALA A 321 7.42 17.01 -15.05
C ALA A 321 7.43 16.18 -13.76
N PHE A 322 6.99 14.91 -13.81
CA PHE A 322 7.10 14.01 -12.68
C PHE A 322 8.56 13.58 -12.44
N VAL A 323 8.93 13.46 -11.17
CA VAL A 323 10.25 13.05 -10.71
C VAL A 323 10.09 11.88 -9.75
N GLN A 324 10.78 10.78 -10.02
CA GLN A 324 10.87 9.66 -9.09
C GLN A 324 11.77 10.05 -7.90
N ASP A 325 11.26 9.93 -6.68
CA ASP A 325 12.02 10.09 -5.44
C ASP A 325 11.86 8.85 -4.55
N GLY A 326 12.88 7.99 -4.53
CA GLY A 326 12.75 6.67 -3.91
C GLY A 326 11.66 5.85 -4.62
N ASP A 327 10.70 5.37 -3.83
CA ASP A 327 9.54 4.60 -4.32
C ASP A 327 8.36 5.51 -4.72
N ASP A 328 8.42 6.81 -4.42
CA ASP A 328 7.33 7.76 -4.64
C ASP A 328 7.53 8.57 -5.93
N LEU A 329 6.42 9.06 -6.48
CA LEU A 329 6.41 9.93 -7.65
C LEU A 329 5.93 11.34 -7.32
N LEU A 330 6.74 12.34 -7.63
CA LEU A 330 6.52 13.73 -7.23
C LEU A 330 6.26 14.62 -8.43
N LEU A 331 5.35 15.57 -8.29
CA LEU A 331 5.12 16.67 -9.23
C LEU A 331 5.15 18.00 -8.46
N THR A 332 6.16 18.83 -8.75
CA THR A 332 6.22 20.22 -8.27
C THR A 332 6.04 21.17 -9.45
N ALA A 333 4.86 21.78 -9.55
CA ALA A 333 4.52 22.66 -10.67
C ALA A 333 3.56 23.78 -10.24
N GLY A 334 3.73 24.99 -10.77
CA GLY A 334 2.80 26.10 -10.49
C GLY A 334 2.68 26.52 -9.02
N GLY A 335 3.67 26.17 -8.17
CA GLY A 335 3.60 26.36 -6.72
C GLY A 335 2.70 25.34 -6.00
N SER A 336 2.45 24.20 -6.63
CA SER A 336 1.68 23.06 -6.14
C SER A 336 2.60 21.86 -6.03
N ASP A 337 2.39 21.01 -5.03
CA ASP A 337 3.14 19.77 -4.81
C ASP A 337 2.20 18.58 -4.76
N LEU A 338 2.41 17.59 -5.62
CA LEU A 338 1.67 16.33 -5.63
C LEU A 338 2.63 15.17 -5.40
N VAL A 339 2.26 14.27 -4.50
CA VAL A 339 2.98 13.02 -4.21
C VAL A 339 2.06 11.84 -4.51
N LEU A 340 2.52 10.88 -5.29
CA LEU A 340 1.89 9.56 -5.45
C LEU A 340 2.77 8.55 -4.74
N LEU A 341 2.27 8.00 -3.62
CA LEU A 341 3.05 7.07 -2.80
C LEU A 341 3.26 5.73 -3.51
N GLY A 342 4.49 5.21 -3.45
CA GLY A 342 4.86 3.91 -4.01
C GLY A 342 4.51 3.72 -5.49
N THR A 343 4.48 4.81 -6.25
CA THR A 343 4.09 4.82 -7.66
C THR A 343 5.33 4.95 -8.55
N ASP A 344 5.49 4.03 -9.49
CA ASP A 344 6.53 4.13 -10.51
C ASP A 344 6.13 5.09 -11.62
N LEU A 345 7.10 5.87 -12.14
CA LEU A 345 6.88 6.77 -13.28
C LEU A 345 6.28 6.07 -14.51
N GLU A 346 6.55 4.78 -14.70
CA GLU A 346 5.98 3.97 -15.80
C GLU A 346 4.43 3.92 -15.74
N LEU A 347 3.85 4.09 -14.55
CA LEU A 347 2.40 4.19 -14.37
C LEU A 347 1.80 5.49 -14.91
N MET A 348 2.55 6.60 -15.03
CA MET A 348 2.02 7.89 -15.52
C MET A 348 1.86 7.99 -17.04
N THR A 349 1.99 6.88 -17.76
CA THR A 349 1.92 6.89 -19.23
C THR A 349 0.50 6.66 -19.76
N GLY A 350 0.22 7.20 -20.94
CA GLY A 350 -0.97 6.85 -21.73
C GLY A 350 -2.28 7.42 -21.19
N ALA A 351 -3.28 6.57 -20.97
CA ALA A 351 -4.64 6.98 -20.58
C ALA A 351 -4.80 7.34 -19.09
N ARG A 352 -3.74 7.20 -18.30
CA ARG A 352 -3.73 7.41 -16.84
C ARG A 352 -3.47 8.85 -16.44
N LEU A 353 -3.08 9.71 -17.39
CA LEU A 353 -2.83 11.13 -17.17
C LEU A 353 -3.68 11.99 -18.11
N GLU A 354 -4.56 12.79 -17.52
CA GLU A 354 -5.43 13.74 -18.23
C GLU A 354 -5.05 15.19 -17.87
N LEU A 355 -5.28 16.11 -18.80
CA LEU A 355 -5.15 17.56 -18.59
C LEU A 355 -6.50 18.25 -18.84
N ALA A 356 -6.83 19.25 -18.03
CA ALA A 356 -8.03 20.07 -18.21
C ALA A 356 -7.86 21.55 -17.86
#